data_AF-A0A915UXA2-F1
#
_entry.id   AF-A0A915UXA2-F1
#
_cell.length_a   1.000
_cell.length_b   1.000
_cell.length_c   1.000
_cell.angle_alpha   90.00
_cell.angle_beta   90.00
_cell.angle_gamma   90.00
#
_symmetry.space_group_name_H-M   'P 1'
#
loop_
_entity.id
_entity.type
_entity.pdbx_description
1 polymer ?
#
loop_
_entity_poly.entity_id
_entity_poly.type
_entity_poly.pdbx_seq_one_letter_code
_entity_poly.pdbx_strand_id
1 'polypeptide(L)'
;MKETRATTQRKSASSPRRGEMKAVLMREAEAVIDELLDWNEQAGQPTLTQIEEVILKLRKRMSEAMAVTVIEAQEASRPVPGPVCPQCGREMHSKGRKRNTVESRVGSLPVQRGYYYCEACRVGLFPPSIGSWRCGTSTGANRWPSRRCG
;
A
#
# COMPACT_ATOMS: atom_id res chain seq x y z
N MET A 1 -47.94 -26.10 12.38
CA MET A 1 -47.07 -25.73 11.26
C MET A 1 -45.88 -24.95 11.79
N LYS A 2 -44.71 -25.60 11.87
CA LYS A 2 -43.45 -24.97 12.24
C LYS A 2 -42.73 -24.67 10.93
N GLU A 3 -42.41 -23.41 10.65
CA GLU A 3 -41.37 -23.08 9.69
C GLU A 3 -40.31 -22.22 10.37
N THR A 4 -39.28 -22.94 10.81
CA THR A 4 -37.98 -22.46 11.22
C THR A 4 -37.22 -21.91 10.02
N ARG A 5 -36.91 -20.60 9.99
CA ARG A 5 -35.84 -20.04 9.15
C ARG A 5 -34.52 -20.04 9.91
N ALA A 6 -33.86 -21.19 9.95
CA ALA A 6 -32.41 -21.24 9.79
C ALA A 6 -32.18 -21.12 8.27
N THR A 7 -31.29 -20.30 7.72
CA THR A 7 -29.83 -20.50 7.54
C THR A 7 -29.52 -19.42 6.46
N THR A 8 -28.43 -18.68 6.39
CA THR A 8 -27.03 -19.08 6.44
C THR A 8 -26.18 -17.82 6.53
N GLN A 9 -25.50 -17.65 7.66
CA GLN A 9 -24.33 -16.78 7.75
C GLN A 9 -23.30 -17.29 6.75
N ARG A 10 -23.14 -16.59 5.62
CA ARG A 10 -22.10 -16.91 4.63
C ARG A 10 -20.77 -16.43 5.20
N LYS A 11 -20.17 -17.24 6.09
CA LYS A 11 -18.74 -17.17 6.44
C LYS A 11 -17.98 -17.05 5.12
N SER A 12 -17.46 -15.87 4.80
CA SER A 12 -16.50 -15.73 3.71
C SER A 12 -15.25 -16.46 4.17
N ALA A 13 -15.13 -17.72 3.75
CA ALA A 13 -13.88 -18.45 3.74
C ALA A 13 -12.78 -17.48 3.26
N SER A 14 -11.71 -17.37 4.06
CA SER A 14 -10.57 -16.49 3.84
C SER A 14 -10.24 -16.38 2.35
N SER A 15 -10.50 -15.21 1.76
CA SER A 15 -10.19 -14.95 0.36
C SER A 15 -8.76 -15.40 0.05
N PRO A 16 -8.47 -16.07 -1.08
CA PRO A 16 -7.12 -16.52 -1.44
C PRO A 16 -6.07 -15.40 -1.29
N ARG A 17 -6.50 -14.16 -1.56
CA ARG A 17 -5.72 -12.93 -1.36
C ARG A 17 -5.25 -12.73 0.09
N ARG A 18 -6.07 -13.07 1.10
CA ARG A 18 -5.68 -13.04 2.52
C ARG A 18 -4.60 -14.08 2.82
N GLY A 19 -4.71 -15.27 2.23
CA GLY A 19 -3.71 -16.33 2.38
C GLY A 19 -2.36 -15.91 1.81
N GLU A 20 -2.35 -15.37 0.59
CA GLU A 20 -1.16 -14.82 -0.06
C GLU A 20 -0.52 -13.67 0.73
N MET A 21 -1.33 -12.69 1.17
CA MET A 21 -0.85 -11.59 2.01
C MET A 21 -0.23 -12.11 3.31
N LYS A 22 -0.90 -13.08 3.98
CA LYS A 22 -0.36 -13.69 5.20
C LYS A 22 0.97 -14.38 4.92
N ALA A 23 1.09 -15.14 3.82
CA ALA A 23 2.31 -15.86 3.48
C ALA A 23 3.48 -14.90 3.20
N VAL A 24 3.23 -13.78 2.51
CA VAL A 24 4.24 -12.72 2.32
C VAL A 24 4.70 -12.16 3.66
N LEU A 25 3.77 -11.79 4.53
CA LEU A 25 4.09 -11.16 5.82
C LEU A 25 4.73 -12.13 6.81
N MET A 26 4.37 -13.41 6.80
CA MET A 26 5.01 -14.43 7.63
C MET A 26 6.47 -14.62 7.24
N ARG A 27 6.80 -14.64 5.94
CA ARG A 27 8.20 -14.71 5.48
C ARG A 27 9.02 -13.50 5.92
N GLU A 28 8.44 -12.31 5.83
CA GLU A 28 9.12 -11.09 6.32
C GLU A 28 9.29 -11.12 7.85
N ALA A 29 8.27 -11.58 8.58
CA ALA A 29 8.34 -11.70 10.03
C ALA A 29 9.44 -12.69 10.45
N GLU A 30 9.52 -13.85 9.80
CA GLU A 30 10.57 -14.85 10.02
C GLU A 30 11.95 -14.24 9.77
N ALA A 31 12.17 -13.59 8.62
CA ALA A 31 13.44 -12.92 8.34
C ALA A 31 13.80 -11.80 9.33
N VAL A 32 12.82 -11.08 9.89
CA VAL A 32 13.04 -10.07 10.94
C VAL A 32 13.41 -10.73 12.27
N ILE A 33 12.76 -11.83 12.62
CA ILE A 33 13.02 -12.57 13.85
C ILE A 33 14.40 -13.21 13.80
N ASP A 34 14.75 -13.86 12.68
CA ASP A 34 16.05 -14.48 12.48
C ASP A 34 17.17 -13.43 12.60
N GLU A 35 17.04 -12.25 11.97
CA GLU A 35 18.03 -11.17 12.11
C GLU A 35 18.18 -10.69 13.56
N LEU A 36 17.09 -10.62 14.32
CA LEU A 36 17.15 -10.25 15.74
C LEU A 36 17.89 -11.30 16.57
N LEU A 37 17.60 -12.58 16.33
CA LEU A 37 18.21 -13.69 17.06
C LEU A 37 19.70 -13.81 16.73
N ASP A 38 20.05 -13.75 15.44
CA ASP A 38 21.43 -13.75 14.96
C ASP A 38 22.23 -12.60 15.59
N TRP A 39 21.65 -11.40 15.62
CA TRP A 39 22.27 -10.25 16.27
C TRP A 39 22.46 -10.48 17.78
N ASN A 40 21.45 -11.02 18.47
CA ASN A 40 21.50 -11.26 19.91
C ASN A 40 22.57 -12.30 20.28
N GLU A 41 22.76 -13.35 19.47
CA GLU A 41 23.83 -14.34 19.66
C GLU A 41 25.23 -13.73 19.53
N GLN A 42 25.39 -12.72 18.67
CA GLN A 42 26.66 -12.05 18.41
C GLN A 42 26.96 -10.89 19.38
N ALA A 43 25.92 -10.29 19.98
CA ALA A 43 26.04 -9.04 20.74
C ALA A 43 26.65 -9.21 22.15
N GLY A 44 26.71 -10.43 22.70
CA GLY A 44 27.26 -10.71 24.03
C GLY A 44 26.43 -10.10 25.16
N GLN A 45 26.82 -8.90 25.64
CA GLN A 45 26.07 -8.12 26.65
C GLN A 45 25.73 -6.73 26.09
N PRO A 46 24.75 -6.64 25.17
CA PRO A 46 24.37 -5.35 24.60
C PRO A 46 23.75 -4.44 25.66
N THR A 47 23.99 -3.14 25.51
CA THR A 47 23.30 -2.09 26.26
C THR A 47 21.85 -1.96 25.79
N LEU A 48 21.01 -1.34 26.63
CA LEU A 48 19.62 -1.05 26.26
C LEU A 48 19.52 -0.26 24.94
N THR A 49 20.38 0.74 24.75
CA THR A 49 20.40 1.54 23.52
C THR A 49 20.66 0.70 22.28
N GLN A 50 21.61 -0.24 22.34
CA GLN A 50 21.90 -1.13 21.21
C GLN A 50 20.72 -2.07 20.90
N ILE A 51 20.05 -2.58 21.94
CA ILE A 51 18.82 -3.38 21.78
C ILE A 51 17.74 -2.54 21.10
N GLU A 52 17.51 -1.32 21.57
CA GLU A 52 16.50 -0.41 21.01
C GLU A 52 16.80 -0.05 19.54
N GLU A 53 18.04 0.23 19.18
CA GLU A 53 18.43 0.55 17.81
C GLU A 53 18.09 -0.58 16.84
N VAL A 54 18.44 -1.83 17.19
CA VAL A 54 18.12 -3.00 16.37
C VAL A 54 16.61 -3.22 16.28
N ILE A 55 15.90 -3.15 17.41
CA ILE A 55 14.44 -3.28 17.43
C ILE A 55 13.77 -2.20 16.57
N LEU A 56 14.21 -0.94 16.65
CA LEU A 56 13.64 0.16 15.88
C LEU A 56 13.87 -0.01 14.37
N LYS A 57 15.05 -0.47 13.96
CA LYS A 57 15.37 -0.80 12.57
C LYS A 57 14.46 -1.92 12.06
N LEU A 58 14.35 -3.01 12.80
CA LEU A 58 13.55 -4.18 12.43
C LEU A 58 12.05 -3.86 12.41
N ARG A 59 11.56 -3.11 13.40
CA ARG A 59 10.18 -2.61 13.47
C ARG A 59 9.84 -1.78 12.24
N LYS A 60 10.73 -0.87 11.83
CA LYS A 60 10.53 -0.03 10.64
C LYS A 60 10.32 -0.91 9.41
N ARG A 61 11.24 -1.84 9.14
CA ARG A 61 11.16 -2.76 7.99
C ARG A 61 9.85 -3.54 7.96
N MET A 62 9.51 -4.18 9.08
CA MET A 62 8.27 -4.95 9.18
C MET A 62 7.03 -4.09 8.95
N SER A 63 6.99 -2.89 9.53
CA SER A 63 5.86 -1.97 9.38
C SER A 63 5.69 -1.45 7.95
N GLU A 64 6.78 -1.20 7.23
CA GLU A 64 6.76 -0.81 5.82
C GLU A 64 6.23 -1.96 4.95
N ALA A 65 6.67 -3.20 5.19
CA ALA A 65 6.17 -4.39 4.47
C ALA A 65 4.67 -4.62 4.67
N MET A 66 4.19 -4.47 5.91
CA MET A 66 2.75 -4.54 6.23
C MET A 66 1.95 -3.47 5.49
N ALA A 67 2.42 -2.23 5.49
CA ALA A 67 1.74 -1.13 4.82
C ALA A 67 1.69 -1.33 3.30
N VAL A 68 2.82 -1.68 2.67
CA VAL A 68 2.88 -1.96 1.23
C VAL A 68 1.93 -3.09 0.86
N THR A 69 1.93 -4.19 1.62
CA THR A 69 1.06 -5.36 1.35
C THR A 69 -0.42 -4.97 1.34
N VAL A 70 -0.87 -4.15 2.28
CA VAL A 70 -2.27 -3.69 2.34
C VAL A 70 -2.58 -2.72 1.20
N ILE A 71 -1.68 -1.78 0.90
CA ILE A 71 -1.87 -0.79 -0.17
C ILE A 71 -1.97 -1.47 -1.55
N GLU A 72 -1.09 -2.43 -1.82
CA GLU A 72 -1.10 -3.15 -3.10
C GLU A 72 -2.32 -4.06 -3.25
N ALA A 73 -2.79 -4.67 -2.16
CA ALA A 73 -4.03 -5.45 -2.18
C ALA A 73 -5.26 -4.60 -2.51
N GLN A 74 -5.31 -3.34 -2.04
CA GLN A 74 -6.35 -2.39 -2.41
C GLN A 74 -6.30 -2.05 -3.90
N GLU A 75 -5.11 -1.77 -4.43
CA GLU A 75 -4.92 -1.44 -5.86
C GLU A 75 -5.37 -2.59 -6.77
N ALA A 76 -5.08 -3.85 -6.40
CA ALA A 76 -5.51 -5.04 -7.14
C ALA A 76 -7.04 -5.25 -7.13
N SER A 77 -7.76 -4.63 -6.19
CA SER A 77 -9.21 -4.73 -6.05
C SER A 77 -10.00 -3.57 -6.65
N ARG A 78 -9.35 -2.66 -7.40
CA ARG A 78 -10.01 -1.44 -7.84
C ARG A 78 -11.19 -1.71 -8.80
N PRO A 79 -12.31 -1.00 -8.63
CA PRO A 79 -13.49 -1.19 -9.49
C PRO A 79 -13.19 -0.87 -10.95
N VAL A 80 -13.88 -1.59 -11.84
CA VAL A 80 -14.11 -1.22 -13.23
C VAL A 80 -15.57 -0.73 -13.31
N PRO A 81 -15.88 0.43 -13.89
CA PRO A 81 -15.04 1.28 -14.75
C PRO A 81 -13.96 2.07 -14.01
N GLY A 82 -12.95 2.51 -14.75
CA GLY A 82 -11.83 3.30 -14.26
C GLY A 82 -12.23 4.68 -13.73
N PRO A 83 -11.28 5.45 -13.15
CA PRO A 83 -11.56 6.78 -12.65
C PRO A 83 -12.00 7.73 -13.79
N VAL A 84 -12.89 8.66 -13.47
CA VAL A 84 -13.34 9.71 -14.39
C VAL A 84 -12.40 10.91 -14.36
N CYS A 85 -12.29 11.60 -15.50
CA CYS A 85 -11.51 12.81 -15.63
C CYS A 85 -12.15 13.95 -14.82
N PRO A 86 -11.42 14.65 -13.94
CA PRO A 86 -11.98 15.74 -13.14
C PRO A 86 -12.37 16.97 -13.96
N GLN A 87 -11.95 17.07 -15.23
CA GLN A 87 -12.28 18.20 -16.11
C GLN A 87 -13.48 17.94 -17.02
N CYS A 88 -13.59 16.75 -17.61
CA CYS A 88 -14.65 16.44 -18.59
C CYS A 88 -15.60 15.31 -18.17
N GLY A 89 -15.36 14.68 -17.02
CA GLY A 89 -16.19 13.57 -16.51
C GLY A 89 -16.10 12.26 -17.28
N ARG A 90 -15.31 12.19 -18.37
CA ARG A 90 -15.14 10.96 -19.16
C ARG A 90 -14.26 9.95 -18.43
N GLU A 91 -14.52 8.66 -18.62
CA GLU A 91 -13.66 7.59 -18.11
C GLU A 91 -12.23 7.73 -18.66
N MET A 92 -11.23 7.61 -17.78
CA MET A 92 -9.83 7.73 -18.15
C MET A 92 -9.23 6.38 -18.55
N HIS A 93 -8.36 6.40 -19.56
CA HIS A 93 -7.68 5.20 -20.04
C HIS A 93 -6.52 4.81 -19.11
N SER A 94 -6.43 3.55 -18.72
CA SER A 94 -5.29 3.03 -17.94
C SER A 94 -4.03 2.95 -18.82
N LYS A 95 -2.93 3.54 -18.36
CA LYS A 95 -1.60 3.45 -18.99
C LYS A 95 -0.68 2.48 -18.22
N GLY A 96 -1.26 1.58 -17.43
CA GLY A 96 -0.53 0.59 -16.63
C GLY A 96 -0.24 1.03 -15.20
N ARG A 97 0.63 0.29 -14.51
CA ARG A 97 1.05 0.58 -13.13
C ARG A 97 2.41 1.27 -13.14
N LYS A 98 2.56 2.29 -12.31
CA LYS A 98 3.82 3.00 -12.13
C LYS A 98 4.25 2.94 -10.67
N ARG A 99 5.54 2.71 -10.46
CA ARG A 99 6.17 2.75 -9.13
C ARG A 99 6.23 4.19 -8.62
N ASN A 100 5.91 4.37 -7.35
CA ASN A 100 6.12 5.61 -6.61
C ASN A 100 6.55 5.30 -5.18
N THR A 101 7.25 6.23 -4.53
CA THR A 101 7.58 6.16 -3.12
C THR A 101 6.73 7.17 -2.36
N VAL A 102 6.02 6.71 -1.33
CA VAL A 102 5.19 7.56 -0.48
C VAL A 102 5.83 7.65 0.90
N GLU A 103 6.16 8.86 1.33
CA GLU A 103 6.58 9.11 2.70
C GLU A 103 5.37 9.04 3.63
N SER A 104 5.50 8.30 4.72
CA SER A 104 4.42 8.04 5.66
C SER A 104 4.94 7.94 7.09
N ARG A 105 4.02 7.86 8.05
CA ARG A 105 4.38 7.67 9.47
C ARG A 105 5.09 6.34 9.76
N VAL A 106 4.89 5.32 8.93
CA VAL A 106 5.55 4.02 9.09
C VAL A 106 6.92 3.99 8.40
N GLY A 107 7.20 4.95 7.51
CA GLY A 107 8.43 5.02 6.73
C GLY A 107 8.18 5.30 5.25
N SER A 108 9.16 4.96 4.42
CA SER A 108 9.15 5.26 2.99
C SER A 108 8.61 4.05 2.22
N LEU A 109 7.44 4.19 1.61
CA LEU A 109 6.69 3.06 1.06
C LEU A 109 6.81 2.98 -0.47
N PRO A 110 7.57 2.02 -1.02
CA PRO A 110 7.56 1.76 -2.46
C PRO A 110 6.27 1.05 -2.85
N VAL A 111 5.42 1.72 -3.63
CA VAL A 111 4.12 1.18 -4.05
C VAL A 111 3.94 1.27 -5.56
N GLN A 112 3.20 0.33 -6.14
CA GLN A 112 2.82 0.36 -7.56
C GLN A 112 1.34 0.69 -7.73
N ARG A 113 1.05 1.86 -8.31
CA ARG A 113 -0.33 2.37 -8.48
C ARG A 113 -0.68 2.57 -9.95
N GLY A 114 -1.97 2.47 -10.29
CA GLY A 114 -2.45 2.69 -11.65
C GLY A 114 -2.24 4.14 -12.11
N TYR A 115 -1.72 4.30 -13.33
CA TYR A 115 -1.60 5.58 -14.02
C TYR A 115 -2.70 5.70 -15.06
N TYR A 116 -3.45 6.80 -15.05
CA TYR A 116 -4.56 7.01 -15.97
C TYR A 116 -4.35 8.27 -16.80
N TYR A 117 -4.85 8.27 -18.02
CA TYR A 117 -4.74 9.39 -18.94
C TYR A 117 -6.07 9.66 -19.64
N CYS A 118 -6.47 10.92 -19.69
CA CYS A 118 -7.63 11.36 -20.46
C CYS A 118 -7.15 11.89 -21.81
N GLU A 119 -7.46 11.20 -22.89
CA GLU A 119 -7.07 11.62 -24.25
C GLU A 119 -7.74 12.94 -24.67
N ALA A 120 -8.96 13.22 -24.19
CA ALA A 120 -9.70 14.44 -24.52
C ALA A 120 -9.10 15.71 -23.89
N CYS A 121 -8.84 15.69 -22.58
CA CYS A 121 -8.27 16.83 -21.85
C CYS A 121 -6.74 16.83 -21.81
N ARG A 122 -6.10 15.74 -22.25
CA ARG A 122 -4.65 15.50 -22.17
C ARG A 122 -4.06 15.58 -20.75
N VAL A 123 -4.85 15.15 -19.76
CA VAL A 123 -4.48 15.15 -18.34
C VAL A 123 -4.20 13.74 -17.85
N GLY A 124 -3.09 13.58 -17.11
CA GLY A 124 -2.76 12.36 -16.38
C GLY A 124 -3.25 12.42 -14.93
N LEU A 125 -3.73 11.29 -14.41
CA LEU A 125 -4.09 11.11 -13.01
C LEU A 125 -3.14 10.09 -12.37
N PHE A 126 -2.35 10.56 -11.40
CA PHE A 126 -1.44 9.75 -10.61
C PHE A 126 -1.13 10.39 -9.25
N PRO A 127 -1.27 9.66 -8.13
CA PRO A 127 -2.02 8.43 -7.98
C PRO A 127 -3.52 8.72 -7.87
N PRO A 128 -4.40 7.80 -8.31
CA PRO A 128 -5.84 7.96 -8.13
C PRO A 128 -6.19 7.78 -6.65
N SER A 129 -6.48 8.85 -5.93
CA SER A 129 -6.87 8.75 -4.52
C SER A 129 -8.24 8.08 -4.40
N ILE A 130 -8.35 7.10 -3.49
CA ILE A 130 -9.62 6.74 -2.89
C ILE A 130 -9.79 7.71 -1.72
N GLY A 131 -10.81 8.57 -1.77
CA GLY A 131 -11.06 9.55 -0.73
C GLY A 131 -10.39 10.90 -0.97
N SER A 132 -11.19 11.94 -0.85
CA SER A 132 -10.87 13.35 -0.99
C SER A 132 -9.75 13.81 -0.05
N TRP A 133 -8.53 13.86 -0.56
CA TRP A 133 -7.58 14.90 -0.17
C TRP A 133 -7.42 15.81 -1.37
N ARG A 134 -8.14 16.93 -1.33
CA ARG A 134 -8.03 18.03 -2.28
C ARG A 134 -6.59 18.55 -2.14
N CYS A 135 -5.71 18.17 -3.06
CA CYS A 135 -4.46 18.87 -3.26
C CYS A 135 -4.47 19.44 -4.69
N GLY A 136 -4.12 20.71 -4.77
CA GLY A 136 -4.57 21.64 -5.81
C GLY A 136 -4.32 21.20 -7.25
N THR A 137 -5.22 21.67 -8.11
CA THR A 137 -5.08 21.66 -9.57
C THR A 137 -3.81 22.41 -9.95
N SER A 138 -2.71 21.71 -10.22
CA SER A 138 -1.64 22.28 -11.04
C SER A 138 -2.06 22.19 -12.49
N THR A 139 -2.76 23.23 -12.96
CA THR A 139 -2.82 23.58 -14.37
C THR A 139 -1.40 23.85 -14.84
N GLY A 140 -0.87 23.05 -15.75
CA GLY A 140 0.40 23.37 -16.40
C GLY A 140 1.18 22.16 -16.87
N ALA A 141 1.26 22.05 -18.20
CA ALA A 141 2.06 21.10 -18.95
C ALA A 141 3.50 20.98 -18.43
N ASN A 142 4.00 19.75 -18.40
CA ASN A 142 5.41 19.41 -18.52
C ASN A 142 6.37 20.23 -17.65
N ARG A 143 6.25 20.13 -16.33
CA ARG A 143 7.39 20.40 -15.44
C ARG A 143 7.27 19.54 -14.20
N TRP A 144 8.15 18.56 -14.10
CA TRP A 144 8.43 17.85 -12.86
C TRP A 144 8.72 18.86 -11.73
N PRO A 145 8.15 18.64 -10.54
CA PRO A 145 8.82 19.05 -9.32
C PRO A 145 9.00 17.82 -8.44
N SER A 146 10.24 17.35 -8.37
CA SER A 146 10.77 16.69 -7.19
C SER A 146 10.64 17.63 -5.98
N ARG A 147 9.50 17.66 -5.29
CA ARG A 147 9.38 18.41 -4.03
C ARG A 147 8.57 17.63 -3.00
N ARG A 148 9.32 17.12 -2.02
CA ARG A 148 9.03 17.07 -0.57
C ARG A 148 7.62 17.54 -0.21
N CYS A 149 6.80 16.61 0.27
CA CYS A 149 5.71 16.96 1.19
C CYS A 149 6.33 17.06 2.59
N GLY A 150 6.21 18.23 3.20
CA GLY A 150 6.35 18.40 4.64
C GLY A 150 5.05 18.05 5.36
#